data_AF-A0A423W8M5-F1
#
_entry.id   AF-A0A423W8M5-F1
#
_cell.length_a   1.000
_cell.length_b   1.000
_cell.length_c   1.000
_cell.angle_alpha   90.00
_cell.angle_beta   90.00
_cell.angle_gamma   90.00
#
_symmetry.space_group_name_H-M   'P 1'
#
loop_
_entity.id
_entity.type
_entity.pdbx_description
1 polymer ?
#
loop_
_entity_poly.entity_id
_entity_poly.type
_entity_poly.pdbx_seq_one_letter_code
_entity_poly.pdbx_strand_id
1 'polypeptide(L)'
;MEACAFNLQLVTLEIGGNNAAIVCPDVDIAAVVPKAFLTAFVEFVKNLKSGGPAEAEAVLGPSQNIMQYGKLLDKYNDISKKDLKAAFGGEPSSPKTGSGFFLPPTVVENPHDSRVVIDEQLGPILPLFKWSGKEDYCDAPTRPLWE
;
A
#
# COMPACT_ATOMS: atom_id res chain seq x y z
N MET A 1 -1.57 25.83 5.57
CA MET A 1 -1.21 27.13 4.96
C MET A 1 -1.43 28.31 5.90
N GLU A 2 -2.44 28.27 6.78
CA GLU A 2 -2.72 29.34 7.77
C GLU A 2 -1.48 29.83 8.54
N ALA A 3 -0.65 28.90 9.03
CA ALA A 3 0.56 29.21 9.79
C ALA A 3 1.64 29.98 9.01
N CYS A 4 1.63 29.97 7.67
CA CYS A 4 2.59 30.71 6.83
C CYS A 4 1.93 31.91 6.12
N ALA A 5 0.59 31.97 6.15
CA ALA A 5 -0.16 33.04 5.51
C ALA A 5 -0.01 34.37 6.25
N PHE A 6 0.11 34.35 7.58
CA PHE A 6 0.15 35.57 8.38
C PHE A 6 1.43 36.40 8.21
N ASN A 7 2.53 35.77 7.76
CA ASN A 7 3.82 36.42 7.58
C ASN A 7 4.38 36.32 6.15
N LEU A 8 3.54 35.89 5.20
CA LEU A 8 3.88 35.75 3.78
C LEU A 8 5.16 34.92 3.54
N GLN A 9 5.44 33.95 4.41
CA GLN A 9 6.55 33.04 4.20
C GLN A 9 6.27 32.15 2.99
N LEU A 10 7.19 32.15 2.02
CA LEU A 10 7.16 31.22 0.91
C LEU A 10 7.38 29.80 1.43
N VAL A 11 6.48 28.89 1.06
CA VAL A 11 6.60 27.47 1.41
C VAL A 11 6.49 26.60 0.16
N THR A 12 7.27 25.53 0.17
CA THR A 12 7.14 24.40 -0.75
C THR A 12 6.74 23.20 0.10
N LEU A 13 5.68 22.49 -0.31
CA LEU A 13 5.13 21.36 0.44
C LEU A 13 5.19 20.10 -0.42
N GLU A 14 5.64 19.02 0.19
CA GLU A 14 5.53 17.66 -0.34
C GLU A 14 4.60 16.89 0.62
N ILE A 15 3.38 16.58 0.17
CA ILE A 15 2.29 16.09 1.04
C ILE A 15 2.03 14.59 0.92
N GLY A 16 3.02 13.83 0.43
CA GLY A 16 2.86 12.42 0.12
C GLY A 16 1.95 12.19 -1.09
N GLY A 17 1.59 10.94 -1.34
CA GLY A 17 0.73 10.60 -2.46
C GLY A 17 0.39 9.12 -2.54
N ASN A 18 -0.76 8.81 -3.14
CA ASN A 18 -1.12 7.44 -3.45
C ASN A 18 -0.68 7.09 -4.88
N ASN A 19 0.57 6.65 -5.02
CA ASN A 19 1.18 6.43 -6.34
C ASN A 19 0.69 5.13 -6.98
N ALA A 20 0.00 5.24 -8.12
CA ALA A 20 -0.39 4.10 -8.93
C ALA A 20 0.75 3.60 -9.83
N ALA A 21 0.91 2.29 -9.94
CA ALA A 21 1.77 1.64 -10.93
C ALA A 21 0.90 0.88 -11.95
N ILE A 22 1.09 1.18 -13.25
CA ILE A 22 0.22 0.72 -14.33
C ILE A 22 0.96 -0.16 -15.30
N VAL A 23 0.32 -1.26 -15.70
CA VAL A 23 0.80 -2.16 -16.74
C VAL A 23 -0.12 -2.09 -17.96
N CYS A 24 0.22 -1.25 -18.94
CA CYS A 24 -0.62 -1.02 -20.11
C CYS A 24 -0.75 -2.26 -21.02
N PRO A 25 -1.83 -2.39 -21.82
CA PRO A 25 -2.07 -3.56 -22.68
C PRO A 25 -1.05 -3.76 -23.81
N ASP A 26 -0.36 -2.70 -24.23
CA ASP A 26 0.69 -2.70 -25.24
C ASP A 26 2.07 -3.12 -24.70
N VAL A 27 2.14 -3.45 -23.41
CA VAL A 27 3.33 -4.04 -22.80
C VAL A 27 3.68 -5.35 -23.52
N ASP A 28 4.97 -5.58 -23.76
CA ASP A 28 5.45 -6.83 -24.36
C ASP A 28 5.12 -8.02 -23.44
N ILE A 29 4.05 -8.73 -23.78
CA ILE A 29 3.53 -9.88 -23.05
C ILE A 29 4.59 -10.99 -23.00
N ALA A 30 5.47 -11.16 -23.98
CA ALA A 30 6.53 -12.18 -23.91
C ALA A 30 7.62 -11.82 -22.87
N ALA A 31 7.86 -10.52 -22.63
CA ALA A 31 8.69 -10.03 -21.53
C ALA A 31 7.96 -10.03 -20.16
N VAL A 32 6.63 -10.01 -20.16
CA VAL A 32 5.78 -10.02 -18.95
C VAL A 32 5.38 -11.43 -18.53
N VAL A 33 5.23 -12.41 -19.43
CA VAL A 33 4.66 -13.76 -19.17
C VAL A 33 5.49 -14.69 -18.27
N PRO A 34 6.83 -14.57 -18.13
CA PRO A 34 7.50 -15.20 -16.98
C PRO A 34 6.89 -14.74 -15.64
N LYS A 35 6.17 -13.61 -15.65
CA LYS A 35 5.38 -12.99 -14.59
C LYS A 35 3.89 -13.28 -14.87
N ALA A 36 3.41 -14.43 -14.41
CA ALA A 36 2.03 -14.57 -13.95
C ALA A 36 1.80 -13.51 -12.86
N PHE A 37 1.63 -12.24 -13.25
CA PHE A 37 2.13 -11.10 -12.47
C PHE A 37 1.59 -11.09 -11.05
N LEU A 38 0.29 -11.28 -10.86
CA LEU A 38 -0.30 -11.38 -9.54
C LEU A 38 0.24 -12.57 -8.74
N THR A 39 0.30 -13.77 -9.34
CA THR A 39 0.83 -14.97 -8.68
C THR A 39 2.33 -14.84 -8.37
N ALA A 40 3.13 -14.36 -9.33
CA ALA A 40 4.57 -14.15 -9.20
C ALA A 40 4.90 -13.01 -8.23
N PHE A 41 4.09 -11.94 -8.23
CA PHE A 41 4.21 -10.83 -7.30
C PHE A 41 3.81 -11.26 -5.89
N VAL A 42 2.70 -11.98 -5.72
CA VAL A 42 2.33 -12.57 -4.44
C VAL A 42 3.41 -13.53 -3.96
N GLU A 43 3.99 -14.34 -4.85
CA GLU A 43 5.09 -15.25 -4.50
C GLU A 43 6.36 -14.49 -4.12
N PHE A 44 6.66 -13.39 -4.80
CA PHE A 44 7.75 -12.50 -4.40
C PHE A 44 7.50 -11.88 -3.01
N VAL A 45 6.31 -11.33 -2.78
CA VAL A 45 5.93 -10.70 -1.51
C VAL A 45 5.94 -11.71 -0.36
N LYS A 46 5.53 -12.97 -0.59
CA LYS A 46 5.65 -14.08 0.38
C LYS A 46 7.07 -14.33 0.84
N ASN A 47 8.04 -14.16 -0.05
CA ASN A 47 9.45 -14.43 0.23
C ASN A 47 10.17 -13.21 0.83
N LEU A 48 9.48 -12.07 1.01
CA LEU A 48 10.04 -10.93 1.73
C LEU A 48 10.18 -11.26 3.21
N LYS A 49 11.41 -11.20 3.71
CA LYS A 49 11.68 -11.37 5.15
C LYS A 49 11.44 -10.05 5.87
N SER A 50 10.58 -10.08 6.89
CA SER A 50 10.46 -9.01 7.85
C SER A 50 11.46 -9.22 8.99
N GLY A 51 12.15 -8.18 9.43
CA GLY A 51 13.17 -8.29 10.47
C GLY A 51 13.72 -6.95 10.94
N GLY A 52 14.58 -7.00 11.96
CA GLY A 52 15.24 -5.83 12.52
C GLY A 52 16.42 -5.32 11.67
N PRO A 53 16.97 -4.14 11.99
CA PRO A 53 18.06 -3.53 11.22
C PRO A 53 19.38 -4.33 11.27
N ALA A 54 19.53 -5.29 12.18
CA ALA A 54 20.69 -6.16 12.28
C ALA A 54 20.59 -7.41 11.38
N GLU A 55 19.43 -7.66 10.77
CA GLU A 55 19.18 -8.83 9.94
C GLU A 55 19.41 -8.46 8.47
N ALA A 56 20.56 -8.83 7.91
CA ALA A 56 20.97 -8.43 6.56
C ALA A 56 20.01 -8.88 5.43
N GLU A 57 19.17 -9.87 5.72
CA GLU A 57 18.21 -10.44 4.78
C GLU A 57 16.80 -9.83 4.95
N ALA A 58 16.59 -9.01 5.97
CA ALA A 58 15.32 -8.35 6.22
C ALA A 58 15.11 -7.21 5.21
N VAL A 59 14.02 -7.29 4.46
CA VAL A 59 13.62 -6.29 3.47
C VAL A 59 12.54 -5.37 4.03
N LEU A 60 11.75 -5.87 4.99
CA LEU A 60 10.66 -5.12 5.63
C LEU A 60 10.96 -4.91 7.12
N GLY A 61 11.13 -3.64 7.49
CA GLY A 61 11.30 -3.23 8.88
C GLY A 61 9.96 -3.00 9.61
N PRO A 62 10.01 -2.73 10.92
CA PRO A 62 8.82 -2.35 11.68
C PRO A 62 8.35 -0.93 11.32
N SER A 63 7.08 -0.64 11.59
CA SER A 63 6.59 0.73 11.63
C SER A 63 7.36 1.55 12.67
N GLN A 64 7.62 2.82 12.35
CA GLN A 64 8.52 3.65 13.14
C GLN A 64 7.98 3.95 14.55
N ASN A 65 6.66 4.05 14.72
CA ASN A 65 6.05 4.37 16.00
C ASN A 65 4.65 3.76 16.20
N ILE A 66 4.21 3.77 17.46
CA ILE A 66 2.95 3.17 17.90
C ILE A 66 1.71 3.85 17.31
N MET A 67 1.77 5.16 17.06
CA MET A 67 0.65 5.91 16.49
C MET A 67 0.40 5.50 15.03
N GLN A 68 1.47 5.42 14.23
CA GLN A 68 1.40 4.97 12.85
C GLN A 68 1.02 3.50 12.76
N TYR A 69 1.56 2.67 13.65
CA TYR A 69 1.13 1.28 13.78
C TYR A 69 -0.37 1.17 14.06
N GLY A 70 -0.92 1.98 14.98
CA GLY A 70 -2.35 2.02 15.26
C GLY A 70 -3.20 2.40 14.04
N LYS A 71 -2.81 3.45 13.31
CA LYS A 71 -3.50 3.85 12.07
C LYS A 71 -3.46 2.77 11.00
N LEU A 72 -2.35 2.04 10.91
CA LEU A 72 -2.23 0.91 9.99
C LEU A 72 -3.14 -0.24 10.44
N LEU A 73 -3.13 -0.62 11.71
CA LEU A 73 -4.05 -1.62 12.26
C LEU A 73 -5.51 -1.30 11.93
N ASP A 74 -5.92 -0.03 12.03
CA ASP A 74 -7.27 0.39 11.66
C ASP A 74 -7.59 0.13 10.18
N LYS A 75 -6.61 0.26 9.28
CA LYS A 75 -6.77 -0.10 7.86
C LYS A 75 -6.89 -1.61 7.67
N TYR A 76 -6.08 -2.42 8.35
CA TYR A 76 -6.23 -3.89 8.31
C TYR A 76 -7.60 -4.32 8.83
N ASN A 77 -8.08 -3.70 9.91
CA ASN A 77 -9.41 -3.95 10.43
C ASN A 77 -10.52 -3.53 9.45
N ASP A 78 -10.34 -2.44 8.68
CA ASP A 78 -11.29 -2.04 7.63
C ASP A 78 -11.36 -3.07 6.50
N ILE A 79 -10.21 -3.64 6.10
CA ILE A 79 -10.14 -4.74 5.12
C ILE A 79 -10.99 -5.92 5.60
N SER A 80 -10.76 -6.41 6.83
CA SER A 80 -11.51 -7.53 7.40
C SER A 80 -13.01 -7.21 7.56
N LYS A 81 -13.35 -6.02 8.08
CA LYS A 81 -14.75 -5.63 8.34
C LYS A 81 -15.59 -5.47 7.08
N LYS A 82 -14.98 -5.01 5.99
CA LYS A 82 -15.65 -4.83 4.69
C LYS A 82 -15.58 -6.08 3.81
N ASP A 83 -15.04 -7.19 4.32
CA ASP A 83 -14.87 -8.45 3.60
C ASP A 83 -14.12 -8.27 2.27
N LEU A 84 -13.10 -7.38 2.28
CA LEU A 84 -12.28 -7.15 1.10
C LEU A 84 -11.36 -8.35 0.88
N LYS A 85 -11.27 -8.78 -0.38
CA LYS A 85 -10.50 -9.97 -0.74
C LYS A 85 -8.99 -9.74 -0.61
N ALA A 86 -8.37 -10.30 0.43
CA ALA A 86 -6.91 -10.36 0.52
C ALA A 86 -6.38 -11.50 -0.38
N ALA A 87 -5.64 -11.17 -1.43
CA ALA A 87 -4.94 -12.14 -2.27
C ALA A 87 -3.70 -12.71 -1.58
N PHE A 88 -3.10 -11.93 -0.67
CA PHE A 88 -1.95 -12.32 0.15
C PHE A 88 -1.90 -11.47 1.43
N GLY A 89 -1.21 -11.98 2.46
CA GLY A 89 -1.08 -11.35 3.76
C GLY A 89 -2.07 -11.93 4.77
N GLY A 90 -2.32 -11.19 5.85
CA GLY A 90 -3.21 -11.65 6.91
C GLY A 90 -3.42 -10.59 7.97
N GLU A 91 -4.11 -10.98 9.04
CA GLU A 91 -4.34 -10.09 10.18
C GLU A 91 -3.02 -9.81 10.91
N PRO A 92 -2.77 -8.55 11.28
CA PRO A 92 -1.64 -8.21 12.14
C PRO A 92 -1.68 -9.00 13.43
N SER A 93 -0.60 -9.70 13.76
CA SER A 93 -0.44 -10.24 15.11
C SER A 93 -0.18 -9.08 16.07
N SER A 94 -0.83 -9.09 17.25
CA SER A 94 -0.49 -8.15 18.33
C SER A 94 1.03 -8.13 18.57
N PRO A 95 1.65 -6.95 18.71
CA PRO A 95 3.08 -6.89 18.96
C PRO A 95 3.37 -7.65 20.25
N LYS A 96 4.25 -8.66 20.18
CA LYS A 96 4.79 -9.27 21.40
C LYS A 96 5.62 -8.20 22.13
N THR A 97 5.61 -8.20 23.46
CA THR A 97 6.43 -7.27 24.25
C THR A 97 7.89 -7.33 23.80
N GLY A 98 8.46 -6.21 23.36
CA GLY A 98 9.83 -6.13 22.86
C GLY A 98 10.03 -6.51 21.38
N SER A 99 9.01 -7.03 20.70
CA SER A 99 9.01 -7.14 19.23
C SER A 99 8.55 -5.79 18.64
N GLY A 100 9.26 -5.27 17.65
CA GLY A 100 8.91 -4.01 17.00
C GLY A 100 7.50 -4.00 16.38
N PHE A 101 7.07 -2.86 15.85
CA PHE A 101 5.75 -2.67 15.26
C PHE A 101 5.63 -3.28 13.85
N PHE A 102 5.74 -4.59 13.73
CA PHE A 102 5.69 -5.30 12.45
C PHE A 102 4.26 -5.52 11.96
N LEU A 103 4.06 -5.33 10.66
CA LEU A 103 2.80 -5.60 9.97
C LEU A 103 3.06 -6.55 8.81
N PRO A 104 2.19 -7.54 8.57
CA PRO A 104 2.37 -8.48 7.48
C PRO A 104 2.15 -7.76 6.15
N PRO A 105 3.00 -7.96 5.14
CA PRO A 105 2.71 -7.45 3.81
C PRO A 105 1.40 -8.04 3.29
N THR A 106 0.49 -7.17 2.83
CA THR A 106 -0.86 -7.54 2.43
C THR A 106 -1.18 -7.02 1.04
N VAL A 107 -1.72 -7.89 0.18
CA VAL A 107 -2.21 -7.54 -1.15
C VAL A 107 -3.72 -7.70 -1.16
N VAL A 108 -4.44 -6.63 -1.48
CA VAL A 108 -5.91 -6.59 -1.53
C VAL A 108 -6.37 -6.53 -2.97
N GLU A 109 -7.19 -7.49 -3.41
CA GLU A 109 -7.64 -7.62 -4.79
C GLU A 109 -8.93 -6.83 -5.04
N ASN A 110 -8.90 -5.96 -6.03
CA ASN A 110 -9.99 -5.10 -6.50
C ASN A 110 -10.77 -4.38 -5.37
N PRO A 111 -10.12 -3.69 -4.42
CA PRO A 111 -10.82 -3.04 -3.30
C PRO A 111 -11.39 -1.67 -3.70
N HIS A 112 -12.28 -1.63 -4.70
CA HIS A 112 -12.90 -0.39 -5.19
C HIS A 112 -13.57 0.40 -4.06
N ASP A 113 -13.47 1.74 -4.12
CA ASP A 113 -14.08 2.68 -3.17
C ASP A 113 -13.76 2.44 -1.68
N SER A 114 -12.68 1.70 -1.41
CA SER A 114 -12.26 1.35 -0.05
C SER A 114 -11.32 2.39 0.54
N ARG A 115 -11.22 2.40 1.87
CA ARG A 115 -10.32 3.30 2.58
C ARG A 115 -8.85 2.98 2.29
N VAL A 116 -8.54 1.72 2.03
CA VAL A 116 -7.18 1.30 1.62
C VAL A 116 -6.82 1.76 0.22
N VAL A 117 -7.72 2.41 -0.50
CA VAL A 117 -7.49 2.99 -1.82
C VAL A 117 -7.57 4.51 -1.78
N ILE A 118 -8.46 5.08 -0.98
CA ILE A 118 -8.62 6.55 -0.88
C ILE A 118 -7.49 7.15 -0.02
N ASP A 119 -7.20 6.52 1.12
CA ASP A 119 -6.20 7.02 2.05
C ASP A 119 -4.84 6.38 1.73
N GLU A 120 -3.79 7.19 1.65
CA GLU A 120 -2.41 6.71 1.60
C GLU A 120 -2.16 5.70 2.73
N GLN A 121 -1.63 4.52 2.38
CA GLN A 121 -1.57 3.39 3.30
C GLN A 121 -0.47 3.61 4.34
N LEU A 122 0.67 4.20 3.93
CA LEU A 122 1.86 4.45 4.76
C LEU A 122 2.38 3.18 5.47
N GLY A 123 2.20 2.03 4.84
CA GLY A 123 2.62 0.72 5.34
C GLY A 123 2.48 -0.36 4.28
N PRO A 124 2.74 -1.62 4.62
CA PRO A 124 2.92 -2.69 3.64
C PRO A 124 1.57 -3.27 3.15
N ILE A 125 0.68 -2.40 2.68
CA ILE A 125 -0.62 -2.76 2.08
C ILE A 125 -0.60 -2.33 0.62
N LEU A 126 -0.87 -3.24 -0.30
CA LEU A 126 -0.97 -2.98 -1.73
C LEU A 126 -2.36 -3.29 -2.27
N PRO A 127 -3.16 -2.28 -2.65
CA PRO A 127 -4.34 -2.46 -3.48
C PRO A 127 -3.95 -2.85 -4.89
N LEU A 128 -4.57 -3.90 -5.44
CA LEU A 128 -4.33 -4.35 -6.80
C LEU A 128 -5.63 -4.37 -7.59
N PHE A 129 -5.64 -3.71 -8.74
CA PHE A 129 -6.79 -3.63 -9.64
C PHE A 129 -6.56 -4.44 -10.91
N LYS A 130 -7.62 -5.07 -11.40
CA LYS A 130 -7.70 -5.62 -12.77
C LYS A 130 -8.55 -4.67 -13.61
N TRP A 131 -8.09 -4.33 -14.80
CA TRP A 131 -8.86 -3.57 -15.79
C TRP A 131 -8.90 -4.32 -17.12
N SER A 132 -9.88 -3.98 -17.96
CA SER A 132 -10.07 -4.62 -19.27
C SER A 132 -10.02 -3.63 -20.44
N GLY A 133 -10.10 -2.32 -20.18
CA GLY A 133 -10.08 -1.28 -21.21
C GLY A 133 -9.09 -0.14 -20.92
N LYS A 134 -8.83 0.65 -21.97
CA LYS A 134 -7.99 1.86 -21.90
C LYS A 134 -8.66 2.99 -21.10
N GLU A 135 -10.00 3.03 -21.10
CA GLU A 135 -10.81 4.00 -20.36
C GLU A 135 -10.82 3.69 -18.84
N ASP A 136 -10.83 2.41 -18.45
CA ASP A 136 -10.87 1.95 -17.05
C ASP A 136 -9.69 2.43 -16.18
N TYR A 137 -8.48 2.54 -16.76
CA TYR A 137 -7.30 2.94 -15.97
C TYR A 137 -7.23 4.47 -15.73
N CYS A 138 -7.74 5.29 -16.65
CA CYS A 138 -7.76 6.75 -16.46
C CYS A 138 -8.65 7.19 -15.28
N ASP A 139 -9.65 6.38 -14.95
CA ASP A 139 -10.56 6.55 -13.81
C ASP A 139 -10.15 5.74 -12.57
N ALA A 140 -9.00 5.05 -12.62
CA ALA A 140 -8.40 4.49 -11.41
C ALA A 140 -8.31 5.61 -10.35
N PRO A 141 -8.40 5.29 -9.05
CA PRO A 141 -8.53 6.25 -7.96
C PRO A 141 -7.26 7.06 -7.72
N THR A 142 -6.86 7.82 -8.74
CA THR A 142 -5.99 8.98 -8.73
C THR A 142 -6.83 10.25 -8.59
N ARG A 143 -8.08 10.14 -8.08
CA ARG A 143 -8.95 11.29 -7.86
C ARG A 143 -8.15 12.33 -7.09
N PRO A 144 -7.90 13.50 -7.69
CA PRO A 144 -7.13 14.53 -7.02
C PRO A 144 -7.85 14.91 -5.73
N LEU A 145 -7.11 15.09 -4.64
CA LEU A 145 -7.64 15.47 -3.31
C LEU A 145 -8.26 16.88 -3.27
N TRP A 146 -8.56 17.48 -4.43
CA TRP A 146 -9.01 18.86 -4.59
C TRP A 146 -10.23 19.02 -5.50
N GLU A 147 -11.00 17.95 -5.74
CA GLU A 147 -12.38 18.02 -6.26
C GLU A 147 -13.41 17.85 -5.14
#